data_AF-A0A960S0B5-F1
#
_entry.id   AF-A0A960S0B5-F1
#
_cell.length_a   1.000
_cell.length_b   1.000
_cell.length_c   1.000
_cell.angle_alpha   90.00
_cell.angle_beta   90.00
_cell.angle_gamma   90.00
#
_symmetry.space_group_name_H-M   'P 1'
#
loop_
_entity.id
_entity.type
_entity.pdbx_description
1 polymer ?
#
loop_
_entity_poly.entity_id
_entity_poly.type
_entity_poly.pdbx_seq_one_letter_code
_entity_poly.pdbx_strand_id
1 'polypeptide(L)'
;FGPTGALTTTTALTAKGVDLRLKRKLGHMDWHNWAPRKPLSDSHQFALVENLYWSIVQRWVHTFIDENKEAIKENWGEVKAMSDDLVTHSVPYHRLEGQKIHRWADRSEVDASKEGRIVVSGKKKAVRPITMTLDPTEEDIERLKQASAYMIFFSTFWHSWVHNLQKDDAGDIHYGALGLRPGGELPHPREVSTQLGLANTLTSVNYGYILKNENGDIDPRFIAMVKEKEAEFKALGIEPADFIRSCINI
;
A
#
# COMPACT_ATOMS: atom_id res chain seq x y z
N PHE A 1 -3.01 -12.93 13.42
CA PHE A 1 -2.08 -12.31 14.40
C PHE A 1 -2.35 -12.86 15.80
N GLY A 2 -1.48 -12.59 16.79
CA GLY A 2 -1.64 -13.06 18.17
C GLY A 2 -0.60 -14.10 18.60
N PRO A 3 -0.65 -14.59 19.85
CA PRO A 3 0.39 -15.47 20.43
C PRO A 3 0.65 -16.76 19.65
N THR A 4 -0.37 -17.29 18.97
CA THR A 4 -0.32 -18.52 18.18
C THR A 4 -0.52 -18.29 16.68
N GLY A 5 -0.55 -17.02 16.25
CA GLY A 5 -0.75 -16.69 14.84
C GLY A 5 0.51 -16.94 14.00
N ALA A 6 0.32 -17.21 12.71
CA ALA A 6 1.39 -17.53 11.76
C ALA A 6 2.64 -16.65 11.88
N LEU A 7 2.49 -15.32 11.81
CA LEU A 7 3.63 -14.41 11.92
C LEU A 7 4.38 -14.49 13.26
N THR A 8 3.73 -14.92 14.33
CA THR A 8 4.37 -15.11 15.63
C THR A 8 5.08 -16.47 15.72
N THR A 9 4.56 -17.48 15.02
CA THR A 9 5.06 -18.86 15.10
C THR A 9 6.06 -19.20 14.01
N THR A 10 6.08 -18.48 12.88
CA THR A 10 7.00 -18.76 11.75
C THR A 10 8.09 -17.71 11.58
N THR A 11 8.05 -16.59 12.32
CA THR A 11 9.10 -15.56 12.27
C THR A 11 9.92 -15.56 13.57
N ALA A 12 11.05 -14.85 13.56
CA ALA A 12 11.84 -14.62 14.77
C ALA A 12 11.21 -13.60 15.75
N LEU A 13 10.01 -13.07 15.47
CA LEU A 13 9.36 -12.06 16.29
C LEU A 13 8.35 -12.67 17.26
N THR A 14 8.41 -12.22 18.52
CA THR A 14 7.33 -12.48 19.48
C THR A 14 6.05 -11.74 19.08
N ALA A 15 4.90 -12.12 19.66
CA ALA A 15 3.64 -11.41 19.43
C ALA A 15 3.75 -9.90 19.76
N LYS A 16 4.47 -9.56 20.84
CA LYS A 16 4.77 -8.16 21.20
C LYS A 16 5.66 -7.48 20.16
N GLY A 17 6.63 -8.21 19.61
CA GLY A 17 7.50 -7.73 18.52
C GLY A 17 6.71 -7.43 17.25
N VAL A 18 5.79 -8.32 16.86
CA VAL A 18 4.87 -8.12 15.72
C VAL A 18 3.99 -6.90 15.95
N ASP A 19 3.31 -6.80 17.10
CA ASP A 19 2.45 -5.66 17.46
C ASP A 19 3.23 -4.32 17.42
N LEU A 20 4.42 -4.29 18.00
CA LEU A 20 5.26 -3.10 17.97
C LEU A 20 5.66 -2.72 16.55
N ARG A 21 6.05 -3.70 15.72
CA ARG A 21 6.44 -3.45 14.32
C ARG A 21 5.28 -2.91 13.50
N LEU A 22 4.07 -3.45 13.67
CA LEU A 22 2.86 -2.97 13.01
C LEU A 22 2.52 -1.54 13.43
N LYS A 23 2.47 -1.25 14.73
CA LYS A 23 2.20 0.11 15.24
C LYS A 23 3.20 1.14 14.72
N ARG A 24 4.49 0.78 14.68
CA ARG A 24 5.54 1.65 14.13
C ARG A 24 5.42 1.83 12.63
N LYS A 25 5.05 0.78 11.89
CA LYS A 25 4.86 0.84 10.43
C LYS A 25 3.68 1.74 10.09
N LEU A 26 2.51 1.45 10.66
CA LEU A 26 1.30 2.23 10.46
C LEU A 26 1.45 3.68 10.97
N GLY A 27 2.23 3.88 12.03
CA GLY A 27 2.47 5.20 12.62
C GLY A 27 3.20 6.20 11.72
N HIS A 28 3.77 5.77 10.58
CA HIS A 28 4.41 6.66 9.61
C HIS A 28 3.78 6.59 8.21
N MET A 29 2.72 5.80 8.03
CA MET A 29 2.01 5.73 6.75
C MET A 29 1.02 6.88 6.67
N ASP A 30 1.16 7.70 5.65
CA ASP A 30 0.30 8.84 5.35
C ASP A 30 0.33 9.11 3.85
N TRP A 31 -0.77 9.61 3.31
CA TRP A 31 -0.94 9.86 1.88
C TRP A 31 -0.20 11.12 1.40
N HIS A 32 0.06 12.06 2.32
CA HIS A 32 0.57 13.39 2.00
C HIS A 32 2.00 13.34 1.46
N ASN A 33 2.21 13.92 0.28
CA ASN A 33 3.49 13.95 -0.45
C ASN A 33 4.09 12.56 -0.74
N TRP A 34 3.31 11.49 -0.62
CA TRP A 34 3.77 10.17 -1.00
C TRP A 34 3.86 10.07 -2.52
N ALA A 35 4.96 9.52 -3.02
CA ALA A 35 5.10 9.12 -4.42
C ALA A 35 5.98 7.86 -4.50
N PRO A 36 5.89 7.08 -5.59
CA PRO A 36 6.78 5.96 -5.86
C PRO A 36 8.26 6.35 -5.82
N ARG A 37 9.12 5.44 -5.36
CA ARG A 37 10.57 5.63 -5.43
C ARG A 37 11.04 5.75 -6.88
N LYS A 38 12.09 6.52 -7.11
CA LYS A 38 12.75 6.55 -8.41
C LYS A 38 13.51 5.23 -8.67
N PRO A 39 13.56 4.77 -9.92
CA PRO A 39 14.44 3.67 -10.30
C PRO A 39 15.90 3.99 -9.97
N LEU A 40 16.62 3.00 -9.46
CA LEU A 40 18.07 3.14 -9.15
C LEU A 40 18.92 2.70 -10.36
N SER A 41 18.33 1.90 -11.24
CA SER A 41 18.90 1.38 -12.48
C SER A 41 17.76 0.93 -13.40
N ASP A 42 18.08 0.64 -14.65
CA ASP A 42 17.14 0.08 -15.63
C ASP A 42 16.67 -1.34 -15.27
N SER A 43 17.36 -1.99 -14.33
CA SER A 43 16.98 -3.30 -13.78
C SER A 43 16.14 -3.20 -12.51
N HIS A 44 15.82 -2.00 -12.01
CA HIS A 44 14.99 -1.81 -10.82
C HIS A 44 13.50 -1.97 -11.17
N GLN A 45 13.13 -3.21 -11.55
CA GLN A 45 11.82 -3.57 -12.10
C GLN A 45 10.65 -3.08 -11.24
N PHE A 46 10.72 -3.27 -9.91
CA PHE A 46 9.69 -2.78 -8.99
C PHE A 46 9.42 -1.28 -9.19
N ALA A 47 10.45 -0.44 -9.08
CA ALA A 47 10.29 1.01 -9.21
C ALA A 47 9.80 1.42 -10.61
N LEU A 48 10.24 0.74 -11.66
CA LEU A 48 9.78 1.01 -13.03
C LEU A 48 8.28 0.75 -13.19
N VAL A 49 7.81 -0.42 -12.75
CA VAL A 49 6.40 -0.80 -12.80
C VAL A 49 5.56 0.08 -11.87
N GLU A 50 6.09 0.38 -10.68
CA GLU A 50 5.44 1.23 -9.69
C GLU A 50 5.14 2.63 -10.23
N ASN A 51 6.13 3.27 -10.85
CA ASN A 51 5.96 4.60 -11.44
C ASN A 51 5.02 4.57 -12.65
N LEU A 52 5.10 3.53 -13.49
CA LEU A 52 4.19 3.34 -14.61
C LEU A 52 2.74 3.27 -14.11
N TYR A 53 2.46 2.41 -13.14
CA TYR A 53 1.11 2.25 -12.60
C TYR A 53 0.63 3.49 -11.84
N TRP A 54 1.49 4.12 -11.04
CA TRP A 54 1.15 5.36 -10.34
C TRP A 54 0.72 6.48 -11.29
N SER A 55 1.40 6.62 -12.44
CA SER A 55 1.02 7.62 -13.45
C SER A 55 -0.39 7.38 -14.01
N ILE A 56 -0.79 6.12 -14.16
CA ILE A 56 -2.13 5.73 -14.62
C ILE A 56 -3.17 6.08 -13.55
N VAL A 57 -2.91 5.73 -12.28
CA VAL A 57 -3.79 6.05 -11.16
C VAL A 57 -3.96 7.56 -11.00
N GLN A 58 -2.86 8.33 -11.01
CA GLN A 58 -2.94 9.80 -10.92
C GLN A 58 -3.75 10.37 -12.08
N ARG A 59 -3.47 9.95 -13.32
CA ARG A 59 -4.23 10.40 -14.49
C ARG A 59 -5.72 10.13 -14.33
N TRP A 60 -6.11 8.91 -13.95
CA TRP A 60 -7.51 8.56 -13.77
C TRP A 60 -8.18 9.36 -12.63
N VAL A 61 -7.54 9.45 -11.46
CA VAL A 61 -8.08 10.19 -10.31
C VAL A 61 -8.25 11.67 -10.64
N HIS A 62 -7.26 12.28 -11.29
CA HIS A 62 -7.34 13.69 -11.68
C HIS A 62 -8.50 13.90 -12.66
N THR A 63 -8.60 13.10 -13.73
CA THR A 63 -9.71 13.18 -14.68
C THR A 63 -11.06 12.99 -14.00
N PHE A 64 -11.20 11.96 -13.15
CA PHE A 64 -12.46 11.69 -12.45
C PHE A 64 -12.87 12.86 -11.55
N ILE A 65 -11.95 13.37 -10.73
CA ILE A 65 -12.26 14.46 -9.79
C ILE A 65 -12.52 15.77 -10.52
N ASP A 66 -11.77 16.08 -11.58
CA ASP A 66 -11.96 17.33 -12.34
C ASP A 66 -13.30 17.35 -13.09
N GLU A 67 -13.69 16.23 -13.69
CA GLU A 67 -15.00 16.10 -14.38
C GLU A 67 -16.19 16.14 -13.42
N ASN A 68 -16.03 15.64 -12.19
CA ASN A 68 -17.09 15.59 -11.17
C ASN A 68 -16.95 16.69 -10.11
N LYS A 69 -16.10 17.69 -10.35
CA LYS A 69 -15.67 18.66 -9.35
C LYS A 69 -16.81 19.38 -8.66
N GLU A 70 -17.80 19.84 -9.42
CA GLU A 70 -18.93 20.58 -8.85
C GLU A 70 -19.82 19.69 -7.98
N ALA A 71 -20.11 18.47 -8.41
CA ALA A 71 -20.88 17.51 -7.61
C ALA A 71 -20.12 17.10 -6.33
N ILE A 72 -18.80 16.95 -6.41
CA ILE A 72 -17.94 16.69 -5.24
C ILE A 72 -17.98 17.88 -4.27
N LYS A 73 -17.95 19.12 -4.77
CA LYS A 73 -18.05 20.33 -3.93
C LYS A 73 -19.42 20.43 -3.26
N GLU A 74 -20.50 20.13 -3.98
CA GLU A 74 -21.86 20.11 -3.43
C GLU A 74 -22.00 19.11 -2.28
N ASN A 75 -21.32 17.97 -2.36
CA ASN A 75 -21.35 16.90 -1.36
C ASN A 75 -20.10 16.87 -0.47
N TRP A 76 -19.39 18.00 -0.35
CA TRP A 76 -18.10 18.05 0.36
C TRP A 76 -18.18 17.65 1.84
N GLY A 77 -19.36 17.76 2.44
CA GLY A 77 -19.62 17.25 3.80
C GLY A 77 -19.23 15.78 3.98
N GLU A 78 -19.38 14.94 2.95
CA GLU A 78 -18.96 13.53 2.99
C GLU A 78 -17.44 13.39 3.01
N VAL A 79 -16.73 14.19 2.20
CA VAL A 79 -15.25 14.20 2.18
C VAL A 79 -14.71 14.68 3.53
N LYS A 80 -15.35 15.67 4.13
CA LYS A 80 -15.01 16.15 5.48
C LYS A 80 -15.24 15.08 6.54
N ALA A 81 -16.38 14.37 6.49
CA ALA A 81 -16.68 13.27 7.41
C ALA A 81 -15.66 12.12 7.27
N MET A 82 -15.32 11.73 6.04
CA MET A 82 -14.28 10.74 5.76
C MET A 82 -12.91 11.19 6.31
N SER A 83 -12.53 12.46 6.08
CA SER A 83 -11.29 13.04 6.59
C SER A 83 -11.21 12.97 8.12
N ASP A 84 -12.29 13.37 8.80
CA ASP A 84 -12.38 13.32 10.26
C ASP A 84 -12.28 11.89 10.78
N ASP A 85 -12.95 10.94 10.14
CA ASP A 85 -12.96 9.54 10.53
C ASP A 85 -11.57 8.91 10.39
N LEU A 86 -10.93 9.10 9.23
CA LEU A 86 -9.56 8.65 8.96
C LEU A 86 -8.57 9.15 10.01
N VAL A 87 -8.63 10.45 10.32
CA VAL A 87 -7.71 11.05 11.28
C VAL A 87 -8.01 10.61 12.71
N THR A 88 -9.28 10.60 13.12
CA THR A 88 -9.71 10.23 14.47
C THR A 88 -9.34 8.79 14.80
N HIS A 89 -9.52 7.89 13.84
CA HIS A 89 -9.33 6.45 14.04
C HIS A 89 -7.95 5.94 13.62
N SER A 90 -7.06 6.79 13.07
CA SER A 90 -5.69 6.37 12.76
C SER A 90 -4.90 5.95 14.01
N VAL A 91 -3.83 5.17 13.84
CA VAL A 91 -2.89 4.95 14.95
C VAL A 91 -2.16 6.26 15.34
N PRO A 92 -1.54 6.33 16.54
CA PRO A 92 -0.67 7.45 16.88
C PRO A 92 0.52 7.55 15.93
N TYR A 93 0.90 8.78 15.58
CA TYR A 93 2.08 9.05 14.79
C TYR A 93 3.33 8.53 15.51
N HIS A 94 4.14 7.76 14.78
CA HIS A 94 5.43 7.29 15.23
C HIS A 94 6.49 7.79 14.27
N ARG A 95 7.34 8.69 14.74
CA ARG A 95 8.50 9.11 13.96
C ARG A 95 9.41 7.91 13.77
N LEU A 96 9.87 7.68 12.54
CA LEU A 96 10.97 6.76 12.27
C LEU A 96 12.25 7.33 12.91
N GLU A 97 12.48 7.03 14.19
CA GLU A 97 13.69 7.41 14.93
C GLU A 97 14.78 6.35 14.74
N GLY A 98 16.04 6.78 14.63
CA GLY A 98 17.20 5.90 14.58
C GLY A 98 17.54 5.32 13.19
N GLN A 99 16.61 5.35 12.23
CA GLN A 99 16.97 5.12 10.84
C GLN A 99 17.58 6.40 10.29
N LYS A 100 18.75 6.30 9.66
CA LYS A 100 19.42 7.43 9.00
C LYS A 100 18.62 7.77 7.75
N ILE A 101 17.41 8.33 7.90
CA ILE A 101 16.48 8.67 6.80
C ILE A 101 17.19 9.53 5.74
N HIS A 102 18.11 10.39 6.18
CA HIS A 102 18.98 11.19 5.30
C HIS A 102 19.89 10.35 4.38
N ARG A 103 20.05 9.05 4.61
CA ARG A 103 20.83 8.12 3.78
C ARG A 103 19.97 7.28 2.85
N TRP A 104 18.66 7.42 2.88
CA TRP A 104 17.80 6.71 1.94
C TRP A 104 18.03 7.30 0.56
N ALA A 105 18.25 6.42 -0.42
CA ALA A 105 18.49 6.83 -1.81
C ALA A 105 17.30 7.61 -2.38
N ASP A 106 16.09 7.26 -1.95
CA ASP A 106 14.86 7.98 -2.23
C ASP A 106 14.02 8.12 -0.95
N ARG A 107 13.32 9.24 -0.81
CA ARG A 107 12.52 9.61 0.36
C ARG A 107 11.04 9.87 0.01
N SER A 108 10.65 9.74 -1.24
CA SER A 108 9.29 9.99 -1.75
C SER A 108 8.23 9.12 -1.07
N GLU A 109 8.58 7.87 -0.72
CA GLU A 109 7.67 6.96 -0.02
C GLU A 109 7.72 7.07 1.52
N VAL A 110 8.60 7.94 2.06
CA VAL A 110 8.87 8.03 3.49
C VAL A 110 8.45 9.39 4.03
N ASP A 111 7.37 9.41 4.81
CA ASP A 111 7.01 10.63 5.53
C ASP A 111 7.96 10.87 6.71
N ALA A 112 8.75 11.93 6.59
CA ALA A 112 9.64 12.41 7.64
C ALA A 112 9.08 13.63 8.41
N SER A 113 7.97 14.20 7.96
CA SER A 113 7.44 15.47 8.48
C SER A 113 6.42 15.25 9.61
N LYS A 114 6.47 16.16 10.59
CA LYS A 114 5.47 16.27 11.65
C LYS A 114 4.39 17.32 11.33
N GLU A 115 4.60 18.14 10.31
CA GLU A 115 3.72 19.25 9.94
C GLU A 115 2.40 18.74 9.37
N GLY A 116 1.31 19.49 9.53
CA GLY A 116 -0.04 19.11 9.07
C GLY A 116 -0.75 18.02 9.88
N ARG A 117 -0.05 17.29 10.74
CA ARG A 117 -0.62 16.23 11.59
C ARG A 117 -1.26 16.82 12.85
N ILE A 118 -2.51 16.44 13.14
CA ILE A 118 -3.28 16.98 14.27
C ILE A 118 -3.26 16.05 15.51
N VAL A 119 -3.73 16.58 16.64
CA VAL A 119 -3.85 15.86 17.91
C VAL A 119 -5.32 15.53 18.16
N VAL A 120 -5.62 14.25 18.41
CA VAL A 120 -6.94 13.77 18.81
C VAL A 120 -6.79 13.00 20.11
N SER A 121 -7.58 13.37 21.13
CA SER A 121 -7.53 12.78 22.47
C SER A 121 -6.11 12.70 23.06
N GLY A 122 -5.35 13.80 22.93
CA GLY A 122 -3.98 13.93 23.46
C GLY A 122 -2.90 13.18 22.68
N LYS A 123 -3.24 12.51 21.56
CA LYS A 123 -2.27 11.78 20.73
C LYS A 123 -2.16 12.41 19.35
N LYS A 124 -0.93 12.70 18.91
CA LYS A 124 -0.66 13.12 17.54
C LYS A 124 -0.95 11.96 16.58
N LYS A 125 -1.73 12.20 15.53
CA LYS A 125 -2.28 11.15 14.65
C LYS A 125 -1.41 10.90 13.42
N ALA A 126 -1.38 9.64 12.99
CA ALA A 126 -0.56 9.14 11.89
C ALA A 126 -1.15 9.46 10.50
N VAL A 127 -2.38 9.92 10.40
CA VAL A 127 -2.95 10.39 9.13
C VAL A 127 -3.19 11.91 9.21
N ARG A 128 -2.86 12.63 8.14
CA ARG A 128 -3.19 14.06 7.98
C ARG A 128 -4.62 14.23 7.46
N PRO A 129 -5.33 15.29 7.87
CA PRO A 129 -6.65 15.58 7.33
C PRO A 129 -6.55 15.93 5.85
N ILE A 130 -7.44 15.37 5.03
CA ILE A 130 -7.62 15.77 3.63
C ILE A 130 -8.17 17.19 3.59
N THR A 131 -9.12 17.47 4.47
CA THR A 131 -9.73 18.80 4.66
C THR A 131 -10.16 18.97 6.11
N MET A 132 -10.28 20.23 6.52
CA MET A 132 -10.79 20.65 7.83
C MET A 132 -12.03 21.56 7.71
N THR A 133 -12.53 21.82 6.49
CA THR A 133 -13.61 22.77 6.21
C THR A 133 -14.78 22.08 5.50
N LEU A 134 -15.97 22.70 5.57
CA LEU A 134 -17.13 22.30 4.77
C LEU A 134 -17.13 22.97 3.39
N ASP A 135 -16.45 24.12 3.26
CA ASP A 135 -16.21 24.78 1.98
C ASP A 135 -14.81 24.41 1.47
N PRO A 136 -14.69 23.61 0.39
CA PRO A 136 -13.40 23.17 -0.12
C PRO A 136 -12.61 24.30 -0.77
N THR A 137 -11.32 24.36 -0.47
CA THR A 137 -10.35 25.11 -1.27
C THR A 137 -9.83 24.26 -2.42
N GLU A 138 -9.18 24.88 -3.40
CA GLU A 138 -8.49 24.15 -4.47
C GLU A 138 -7.36 23.25 -3.94
N GLU A 139 -6.72 23.65 -2.82
CA GLU A 139 -5.73 22.80 -2.15
C GLU A 139 -6.38 21.53 -1.55
N ASP A 140 -7.59 21.64 -1.01
CA ASP A 140 -8.32 20.47 -0.49
C ASP A 140 -8.72 19.49 -1.60
N ILE A 141 -9.03 20.00 -2.79
CA ILE A 141 -9.28 19.16 -3.97
C ILE A 141 -8.01 18.40 -4.38
N GLU A 142 -6.84 19.06 -4.39
CA GLU A 142 -5.57 18.39 -4.69
C GLU A 142 -5.17 17.37 -3.61
N ARG A 143 -5.46 17.65 -2.33
CA ARG A 143 -5.30 16.67 -1.24
C ARG A 143 -6.21 15.46 -1.44
N LEU A 144 -7.46 15.67 -1.86
CA LEU A 144 -8.38 14.58 -2.17
C LEU A 144 -7.85 13.73 -3.33
N LYS A 145 -7.35 14.33 -4.41
CA LYS A 145 -6.71 13.62 -5.53
C LYS A 145 -5.54 12.77 -5.06
N GLN A 146 -4.62 13.35 -4.28
CA GLN A 146 -3.47 12.63 -3.76
C GLN A 146 -3.88 11.47 -2.83
N ALA A 147 -4.83 11.69 -1.92
CA ALA A 147 -5.31 10.67 -0.99
C ALA A 147 -6.00 9.51 -1.73
N SER A 148 -6.85 9.82 -2.72
CA SER A 148 -7.52 8.83 -3.57
C SER A 148 -6.51 8.00 -4.37
N ALA A 149 -5.54 8.65 -5.01
CA ALA A 149 -4.49 7.96 -5.73
C ALA A 149 -3.69 7.02 -4.82
N TYR A 150 -3.29 7.50 -3.64
CA TYR A 150 -2.60 6.71 -2.63
C TYR A 150 -3.41 5.47 -2.22
N MET A 151 -4.69 5.64 -1.88
CA MET A 151 -5.56 4.54 -1.44
C MET A 151 -5.72 3.47 -2.54
N ILE A 152 -5.99 3.89 -3.78
CA ILE A 152 -6.13 2.99 -4.93
C ILE A 152 -4.83 2.26 -5.20
N PHE A 153 -3.71 2.96 -5.22
CA PHE A 153 -2.40 2.35 -5.46
C PHE A 153 -2.08 1.26 -4.44
N PHE A 154 -2.32 1.53 -3.15
CA PHE A 154 -2.03 0.55 -2.09
C PHE A 154 -2.99 -0.63 -2.07
N SER A 155 -4.27 -0.43 -2.41
CA SER A 155 -5.27 -1.49 -2.46
C SER A 155 -5.19 -2.35 -3.74
N THR A 156 -4.51 -1.86 -4.77
CA THR A 156 -4.35 -2.55 -6.05
C THR A 156 -2.92 -3.04 -6.25
N PHE A 157 -2.05 -2.23 -6.85
CA PHE A 157 -0.73 -2.63 -7.28
C PHE A 157 0.22 -2.99 -6.14
N TRP A 158 0.33 -2.17 -5.09
CA TRP A 158 1.27 -2.47 -4.01
C TRP A 158 0.94 -3.81 -3.35
N HIS A 159 -0.34 -4.02 -3.02
CA HIS A 159 -0.81 -5.28 -2.50
C HIS A 159 -0.53 -6.42 -3.47
N SER A 160 -0.88 -6.27 -4.75
CA SER A 160 -0.62 -7.27 -5.78
C SER A 160 0.85 -7.68 -5.82
N TRP A 161 1.77 -6.72 -5.80
CA TRP A 161 3.20 -6.98 -5.84
C TRP A 161 3.67 -7.77 -4.62
N VAL A 162 3.38 -7.26 -3.42
CA VAL A 162 3.84 -7.87 -2.17
C VAL A 162 3.18 -9.22 -1.93
N HIS A 163 1.95 -9.40 -2.37
CA HIS A 163 1.16 -10.61 -2.16
C HIS A 163 1.48 -11.69 -3.17
N ASN A 164 1.45 -11.39 -4.47
CA ASN A 164 1.61 -12.40 -5.51
C ASN A 164 3.01 -13.04 -5.49
N LEU A 165 4.03 -12.27 -5.07
CA LEU A 165 5.42 -12.74 -5.02
C LEU A 165 5.77 -13.52 -3.76
N GLN A 166 4.84 -13.71 -2.81
CA GLN A 166 5.13 -14.47 -1.57
C GLN A 166 5.61 -15.89 -1.85
N LYS A 167 5.09 -16.54 -2.90
CA LYS A 167 5.52 -17.89 -3.28
C LYS A 167 6.93 -17.89 -3.87
N ASP A 168 7.30 -16.87 -4.63
CA ASP A 168 8.62 -16.78 -5.25
C ASP A 168 9.68 -16.40 -4.21
N ASP A 169 9.34 -15.51 -3.28
CA ASP A 169 10.25 -15.04 -2.22
C ASP A 169 10.37 -16.01 -1.04
N ALA A 170 9.29 -16.76 -0.71
CA ALA A 170 9.20 -17.54 0.53
C ALA A 170 8.67 -18.97 0.34
N GLY A 171 8.51 -19.44 -0.90
CA GLY A 171 8.08 -20.81 -1.24
C GLY A 171 9.20 -21.84 -1.26
N ASP A 172 10.47 -21.41 -1.14
CA ASP A 172 11.62 -22.27 -0.87
C ASP A 172 12.27 -21.86 0.46
N ILE A 173 12.22 -22.76 1.46
CA ILE A 173 12.76 -22.52 2.80
C ILE A 173 14.28 -22.36 2.81
N HIS A 174 14.99 -22.97 1.87
CA HIS A 174 16.44 -22.82 1.78
C HIS A 174 16.84 -21.45 1.22
N TYR A 175 15.96 -20.81 0.46
CA TYR A 175 16.16 -19.48 -0.10
C TYR A 175 15.63 -18.37 0.83
N GLY A 176 14.39 -18.49 1.31
CA GLY A 176 13.66 -17.42 1.99
C GLY A 176 12.83 -17.89 3.19
N ALA A 177 13.48 -18.31 4.28
CA ALA A 177 12.79 -18.58 5.54
C ALA A 177 12.40 -17.28 6.28
N LEU A 178 11.18 -17.23 6.83
CA LEU A 178 10.67 -16.08 7.62
C LEU A 178 11.38 -15.88 8.97
N GLY A 179 12.14 -16.88 9.41
CA GLY A 179 13.01 -16.84 10.57
C GLY A 179 14.03 -17.98 10.49
N LEU A 180 15.14 -17.82 11.21
CA LEU A 180 16.13 -18.88 11.41
C LEU A 180 16.24 -19.20 12.89
N ARG A 181 16.54 -20.45 13.21
CA ARG A 181 16.89 -20.87 14.56
C ARG A 181 18.33 -20.44 14.90
N PRO A 182 18.71 -20.40 16.19
CA PRO A 182 20.07 -20.02 16.60
C PRO A 182 21.13 -20.82 15.83
N GLY A 183 22.21 -20.14 15.43
CA GLY A 183 23.26 -20.75 14.60
C GLY A 183 22.95 -20.76 13.08
N GLY A 184 21.83 -20.18 12.65
CA GLY A 184 21.45 -20.13 11.23
C GLY A 184 20.76 -21.40 10.75
N GLU A 185 20.31 -22.25 11.67
CA GLU A 185 19.59 -23.48 11.34
C GLU A 185 18.19 -23.17 10.79
N LEU A 186 17.69 -24.06 9.92
CA LEU A 186 16.34 -23.96 9.37
C LEU A 186 15.25 -24.09 10.45
N PRO A 187 14.06 -23.51 10.23
CA PRO A 187 12.90 -23.65 11.13
C PRO A 187 12.51 -25.09 11.41
N HIS A 188 11.74 -25.32 12.47
CA HIS A 188 11.20 -26.64 12.77
C HIS A 188 10.26 -27.09 11.63
N PRO A 189 10.16 -28.39 11.29
CA PRO A 189 9.32 -28.87 10.18
C PRO A 189 7.86 -28.38 10.20
N ARG A 190 7.29 -28.19 11.39
CA ARG A 190 5.95 -27.60 11.56
C ARG A 190 5.86 -26.14 11.10
N GLU A 191 6.88 -25.34 11.38
CA GLU A 191 6.96 -23.93 10.99
C GLU A 191 7.18 -23.83 9.48
N VAL A 192 8.05 -24.69 8.94
CA VAL A 192 8.26 -24.87 7.50
C VAL A 192 6.94 -25.17 6.79
N SER A 193 6.22 -26.21 7.24
CA SER A 193 4.95 -26.59 6.64
C SER A 193 3.91 -25.46 6.74
N THR A 194 3.90 -24.69 7.83
CA THR A 194 3.01 -23.54 7.99
C THR A 194 3.36 -22.43 7.00
N GLN A 195 4.64 -22.06 6.86
CA GLN A 195 5.09 -21.03 5.92
C GLN A 195 4.74 -21.42 4.48
N LEU A 196 5.12 -22.62 4.05
CA LEU A 196 4.85 -23.09 2.69
C LEU A 196 3.35 -23.18 2.41
N GLY A 197 2.58 -23.67 3.38
CA GLY A 197 1.12 -23.70 3.29
C GLY A 197 0.51 -22.33 3.12
N LEU A 198 0.97 -21.32 3.87
CA LEU A 198 0.49 -19.94 3.76
C LEU A 198 0.88 -19.30 2.44
N ALA A 199 2.16 -19.36 2.05
CA ALA A 199 2.63 -18.80 0.79
C ALA A 199 1.84 -19.39 -0.40
N ASN A 200 1.59 -20.70 -0.40
CA ASN A 200 0.78 -21.33 -1.44
C ASN A 200 -0.70 -20.91 -1.36
N THR A 201 -1.32 -20.95 -0.18
CA THR A 201 -2.75 -20.65 -0.04
C THR A 201 -3.06 -19.20 -0.41
N LEU A 202 -2.27 -18.25 0.09
CA LEU A 202 -2.46 -16.83 -0.15
C LEU A 202 -2.26 -16.48 -1.63
N THR A 203 -1.27 -17.06 -2.30
CA THR A 203 -1.02 -16.78 -3.73
C THR A 203 -1.91 -17.56 -4.71
N SER A 204 -2.66 -18.56 -4.23
CA SER A 204 -3.53 -19.38 -5.10
C SER A 204 -4.93 -18.81 -5.28
N VAL A 205 -5.36 -17.86 -4.45
CA VAL A 205 -6.68 -17.23 -4.59
C VAL A 205 -6.59 -16.06 -5.57
N ASN A 206 -7.17 -16.28 -6.74
CA ASN A 206 -7.05 -15.39 -7.89
C ASN A 206 -8.44 -14.90 -8.32
N TYR A 207 -8.94 -13.87 -7.63
CA TYR A 207 -10.21 -13.20 -7.92
C TYR A 207 -10.09 -11.69 -7.65
N GLY A 208 -10.68 -10.89 -8.54
CA GLY A 208 -10.70 -9.42 -8.41
C GLY A 208 -9.47 -8.81 -9.05
N TYR A 209 -9.43 -8.80 -10.38
CA TYR A 209 -8.36 -8.17 -11.17
C TYR A 209 -8.91 -7.00 -11.97
N ILE A 210 -8.09 -5.97 -12.15
CA ILE A 210 -8.54 -4.72 -12.80
C ILE A 210 -9.03 -4.96 -14.22
N LEU A 211 -8.25 -5.71 -15.02
CA LEU A 211 -8.59 -5.94 -16.43
C LEU A 211 -9.68 -6.99 -16.63
N LYS A 212 -9.91 -7.87 -15.64
CA LYS A 212 -10.99 -8.87 -15.70
C LYS A 212 -12.31 -8.31 -15.22
N ASN A 213 -12.27 -7.35 -14.28
CA ASN A 213 -13.43 -6.66 -13.74
C ASN A 213 -14.57 -7.62 -13.39
N GLU A 214 -14.25 -8.68 -12.64
CA GLU A 214 -15.17 -9.80 -12.41
C GLU A 214 -16.47 -9.38 -11.70
N ASN A 215 -16.42 -8.30 -10.91
CA ASN A 215 -17.58 -7.72 -10.24
C ASN A 215 -18.33 -6.67 -11.08
N GLY A 216 -17.75 -6.20 -12.19
CA GLY A 216 -18.34 -5.13 -13.00
C GLY A 216 -18.36 -3.75 -12.35
N ASP A 217 -17.55 -3.51 -11.31
CA ASP A 217 -17.58 -2.34 -10.44
C ASP A 217 -16.43 -1.34 -10.68
N ILE A 218 -15.52 -1.64 -11.61
CA ILE A 218 -14.38 -0.77 -11.95
C ILE A 218 -14.74 0.15 -13.12
N ASP A 219 -14.43 1.44 -13.00
CA ASP A 219 -14.62 2.44 -14.07
C ASP A 219 -13.96 1.96 -15.38
N PRO A 220 -14.72 1.78 -16.47
CA PRO A 220 -14.19 1.33 -17.76
C PRO A 220 -13.04 2.20 -18.30
N ARG A 221 -13.00 3.48 -17.95
CA ARG A 221 -11.91 4.39 -18.34
C ARG A 221 -10.60 4.02 -17.65
N PHE A 222 -10.66 3.64 -16.38
CA PHE A 222 -9.47 3.17 -15.66
C PHE A 222 -8.94 1.87 -16.27
N ILE A 223 -9.83 0.92 -16.58
CA ILE A 223 -9.50 -0.32 -17.29
C ILE A 223 -8.81 -0.01 -18.62
N ALA A 224 -9.39 0.90 -19.41
CA ALA A 224 -8.82 1.30 -20.69
C ALA A 224 -7.42 1.91 -20.55
N MET A 225 -7.19 2.74 -19.52
CA MET A 225 -5.88 3.34 -19.24
C MET A 225 -4.83 2.31 -18.82
N VAL A 226 -5.21 1.26 -18.08
CA VAL A 226 -4.29 0.14 -17.77
C VAL A 226 -3.99 -0.67 -19.02
N LYS A 227 -5.01 -0.95 -19.83
CA LYS A 227 -4.89 -1.70 -21.08
C LYS A 227 -4.03 -0.98 -22.12
N GLU A 228 -4.12 0.36 -22.20
CA GLU A 228 -3.25 1.19 -23.04
C GLU A 228 -1.76 0.94 -22.75
N LYS A 229 -1.43 0.61 -21.50
CA LYS A 229 -0.08 0.41 -20.99
C LYS A 229 0.33 -1.06 -20.91
N GLU A 230 -0.47 -1.97 -21.45
CA GLU A 230 -0.26 -3.41 -21.38
C GLU A 230 1.11 -3.84 -21.95
N ALA A 231 1.50 -3.30 -23.11
CA ALA A 231 2.80 -3.62 -23.72
C ALA A 231 3.99 -3.17 -22.85
N GLU A 232 3.86 -2.03 -22.16
CA GLU A 232 4.89 -1.47 -21.29
C GLU A 232 5.03 -2.31 -20.00
N PHE A 233 3.91 -2.78 -19.44
CA PHE A 233 3.94 -3.75 -18.34
C PHE A 233 4.59 -5.07 -18.75
N LYS A 234 4.25 -5.61 -19.93
CA LYS A 234 4.82 -6.86 -20.43
C LYS A 234 6.31 -6.76 -20.71
N ALA A 235 6.77 -5.62 -21.23
CA ALA A 235 8.21 -5.34 -21.39
C ALA A 235 8.95 -5.33 -20.05
N LEU A 236 8.25 -4.96 -18.97
CA LEU A 236 8.73 -5.02 -17.59
C LEU A 236 8.41 -6.37 -16.92
N GLY A 237 8.05 -7.42 -17.66
CA GLY A 237 7.83 -8.77 -17.12
C GLY A 237 6.53 -8.96 -16.33
N ILE A 238 5.57 -8.05 -16.44
CA ILE A 238 4.28 -8.11 -15.75
C ILE A 238 3.17 -8.36 -16.77
N GLU A 239 2.35 -9.39 -16.53
CA GLU A 239 1.08 -9.59 -17.22
C GLU A 239 -0.04 -8.90 -16.42
N PRO A 240 -0.44 -7.66 -16.77
CA PRO A 240 -1.32 -6.87 -15.91
C PRO A 240 -2.68 -7.52 -15.69
N ALA A 241 -3.16 -8.34 -16.62
CA ALA A 241 -4.46 -9.01 -16.52
C ALA A 241 -4.53 -10.05 -15.39
N ASP A 242 -3.39 -10.68 -15.08
CA ASP A 242 -3.28 -11.73 -14.06
C ASP A 242 -2.47 -11.29 -12.85
N PHE A 243 -1.91 -10.08 -12.88
CA PHE A 243 -1.07 -9.56 -11.80
C PHE A 243 -1.77 -8.48 -10.98
N ILE A 244 -2.39 -7.47 -11.61
CA ILE A 244 -2.88 -6.29 -10.89
C ILE A 244 -4.31 -6.52 -10.39
N ARG A 245 -4.43 -6.76 -9.09
CA ARG A 245 -5.69 -6.93 -8.36
C ARG A 245 -6.45 -5.61 -8.22
N SER A 246 -7.76 -5.69 -8.15
CA SER A 246 -8.66 -4.54 -7.95
C SER A 246 -8.86 -4.20 -6.47
N CYS A 247 -8.59 -5.13 -5.55
CA CYS A 247 -8.75 -4.92 -4.12
C CYS A 247 -7.89 -5.90 -3.28
N ILE A 248 -8.01 -5.76 -1.95
CA ILE A 248 -7.41 -6.66 -0.95
C ILE A 248 -8.53 -7.55 -0.40
N ASN A 249 -8.57 -8.81 -0.81
CA ASN A 249 -9.62 -9.77 -0.44
C ASN A 249 -9.06 -11.19 -0.19
N ILE A 250 -7.76 -11.29 0.04
CA ILE A 250 -7.01 -12.52 0.32
C ILE A 250 -5.96 -12.27 1.41
#